data_AF-A0A8T3ZZH4-F1
#
_entry.id   AF-A0A8T3ZZH4-F1
#
_cell.length_a   1.000
_cell.length_b   1.000
_cell.length_c   1.000
_cell.angle_alpha   90.00
_cell.angle_beta   90.00
_cell.angle_gamma   90.00
#
_symmetry.space_group_name_H-M   'P 1'
#
loop_
_entity.id
_entity.type
_entity.pdbx_description
1 polymer ?
#
loop_
_entity_poly.entity_id
_entity_poly.type
_entity_poly.pdbx_seq_one_letter_code
_entity_poly.pdbx_strand_id
1 'polypeptide(L)'
;MGVYRVTSPAAQAYVARERVLGSGITALGLASEKAASLDKKTLEKCGDIAAKLLPHAPGYAGRLMQASARLFWALAKVKEKEIKVVPLEELEKEIEELKKILG
;
A
#
# COMPACT_ATOMS: atom_id res chain seq x y z
N MET A 1 -27.69 -4.40 11.74
CA MET A 1 -26.82 -3.35 11.16
C MET A 1 -27.39 -2.98 9.79
N GLY A 2 -27.86 -1.75 9.61
CA GLY A 2 -28.45 -1.31 8.34
C GLY A 2 -27.40 -1.34 7.22
N VAL A 3 -27.65 -2.11 6.17
CA VAL A 3 -26.79 -2.14 4.98
C VAL A 3 -27.06 -0.85 4.22
N TYR A 4 -26.27 0.20 4.47
CA TYR A 4 -26.28 1.40 3.64
C TYR A 4 -25.81 1.00 2.24
N ARG A 5 -26.75 0.92 1.29
CA ARG A 5 -26.40 0.76 -0.12
C ARG A 5 -25.68 2.02 -0.56
N VAL A 6 -24.38 1.90 -0.83
CA VAL A 6 -23.55 2.98 -1.37
C VAL A 6 -23.95 3.19 -2.83
N THR A 7 -24.88 4.12 -3.07
CA THR A 7 -25.49 4.34 -4.39
C THR A 7 -24.81 5.46 -5.19
N SER A 8 -24.10 6.38 -4.53
CA SER A 8 -23.42 7.49 -5.21
C SER A 8 -22.03 7.07 -5.72
N PRO A 9 -21.64 7.44 -6.96
CA PRO A 9 -20.30 7.19 -7.51
C PRO A 9 -19.18 7.74 -6.61
N ALA A 10 -19.37 8.90 -5.99
CA ALA A 10 -18.38 9.49 -5.09
C ALA A 10 -18.19 8.65 -3.82
N ALA A 11 -19.28 8.09 -3.29
CA ALA A 11 -19.24 7.23 -2.13
C ALA A 11 -18.63 5.86 -2.46
N GLN A 12 -18.87 5.32 -3.66
CA GLN A 12 -18.21 4.11 -4.15
C GLN A 12 -16.70 4.30 -4.31
N ALA A 13 -16.27 5.42 -4.89
CA ALA A 13 -14.85 5.76 -5.02
C ALA A 13 -14.17 5.92 -3.66
N TYR A 14 -14.83 6.56 -2.70
CA TYR A 14 -14.34 6.67 -1.32
C TYR A 14 -14.15 5.29 -0.69
N VAL A 15 -15.16 4.42 -0.76
CA VAL A 15 -15.10 3.06 -0.21
C VAL A 15 -13.99 2.23 -0.88
N ALA A 16 -13.84 2.34 -2.20
CA ALA A 16 -12.78 1.66 -2.93
C ALA A 16 -11.40 2.11 -2.45
N ARG A 17 -11.19 3.43 -2.31
CA ARG A 17 -9.94 4.00 -1.78
C ARG A 17 -9.64 3.51 -0.37
N GLU A 18 -10.60 3.60 0.55
CA GLU A 18 -10.40 3.16 1.95
C GLU A 18 -10.09 1.66 2.03
N ARG A 19 -10.76 0.84 1.20
CA ARG A 19 -10.49 -0.59 1.11
C ARG A 19 -9.06 -0.87 0.64
N VAL A 20 -8.60 -0.20 -0.42
CA VAL A 20 -7.23 -0.38 -0.95
C VAL A 20 -6.18 0.12 0.05
N LEU A 21 -6.41 1.28 0.68
CA LEU A 21 -5.53 1.81 1.72
C LEU A 21 -5.41 0.87 2.92
N GLY A 22 -6.54 0.42 3.47
CA GLY A 22 -6.55 -0.53 4.60
C GLY A 22 -5.85 -1.83 4.24
N SER A 23 -6.16 -2.37 3.06
CA SER A 23 -5.52 -3.59 2.53
C SER A 23 -4.01 -3.45 2.41
N GLY A 24 -3.54 -2.32 1.86
CA GLY A 24 -2.12 -2.01 1.72
C GLY A 24 -1.41 -1.83 3.06
N ILE A 25 -2.03 -1.10 3.99
CA ILE A 25 -1.51 -0.94 5.36
C ILE A 25 -1.35 -2.30 6.05
N THR A 26 -2.36 -3.17 5.97
CA THR A 26 -2.27 -4.53 6.52
C THR A 26 -1.11 -5.32 5.91
N ALA A 27 -0.95 -5.28 4.59
CA ALA A 27 0.13 -5.99 3.91
C ALA A 27 1.52 -5.44 4.34
N LEU A 28 1.68 -4.12 4.42
CA LEU A 28 2.92 -3.50 4.90
C LEU A 28 3.20 -3.81 6.38
N GLY A 29 2.15 -3.91 7.20
CA GLY A 29 2.23 -4.37 8.59
C GLY A 29 2.82 -5.78 8.68
N LEU A 30 2.25 -6.74 7.94
CA LEU A 30 2.77 -8.11 7.86
C LEU A 30 4.22 -8.16 7.35
N ALA A 31 4.54 -7.34 6.34
CA ALA A 31 5.90 -7.24 5.82
C ALA A 31 6.88 -6.71 6.87
N SER A 32 6.44 -5.78 7.73
CA SER A 32 7.29 -5.19 8.76
C SER A 32 7.67 -6.19 9.86
N GLU A 33 6.74 -7.07 10.26
CA GLU A 33 7.00 -8.14 11.24
C GLU A 33 8.04 -9.15 10.73
N LYS A 34 8.06 -9.38 9.42
CA LYS A 34 8.93 -10.36 8.75
C LYS A 34 10.10 -9.70 8.02
N ALA A 35 10.34 -8.41 8.21
CA ALA A 35 11.24 -7.62 7.35
C ALA A 35 12.67 -8.20 7.23
N ALA A 36 13.17 -8.83 8.30
CA ALA A 36 14.49 -9.44 8.32
C ALA A 36 14.61 -10.72 7.47
N SER A 37 13.49 -11.40 7.17
CA SER A 37 13.48 -12.65 6.40
C SER A 37 13.00 -12.47 4.95
N LEU A 38 12.52 -11.28 4.58
CA LEU A 38 12.10 -10.98 3.22
C LEU A 38 13.30 -10.81 2.28
N ASP A 39 13.17 -11.32 1.05
CA ASP A 39 14.17 -11.10 0.01
C ASP A 39 14.13 -9.66 -0.51
N LYS A 40 15.24 -9.26 -1.15
CA LYS A 40 15.41 -7.91 -1.68
C LYS A 40 14.27 -7.46 -2.61
N LYS A 41 13.76 -8.33 -3.48
CA LYS A 41 12.70 -7.96 -4.44
C LYS A 41 11.38 -7.73 -3.71
N THR A 42 11.09 -8.54 -2.70
CA THR A 42 9.87 -8.37 -1.90
C THR A 42 9.93 -7.08 -1.08
N LEU A 43 11.07 -6.78 -0.44
CA LEU A 43 11.27 -5.51 0.28
C LEU A 43 11.13 -4.31 -0.67
N GLU A 44 11.71 -4.38 -1.87
CA GLU A 44 11.55 -3.33 -2.88
C GLU A 44 10.09 -3.15 -3.30
N LYS A 45 9.34 -4.26 -3.48
CA LYS A 45 7.90 -4.22 -3.80
C LYS A 45 7.08 -3.59 -2.66
N CYS A 46 7.42 -3.85 -1.40
CA CYS A 46 6.80 -3.17 -0.25
C CYS A 46 7.03 -1.65 -0.31
N GLY A 47 8.25 -1.22 -0.64
CA GLY A 47 8.58 0.19 -0.81
C GLY A 47 7.79 0.83 -1.96
N ASP A 48 7.70 0.14 -3.09
CA ASP A 48 6.96 0.59 -4.26
C ASP A 48 5.45 0.73 -3.97
N ILE A 49 4.86 -0.24 -3.27
CA ILE A 49 3.45 -0.22 -2.87
C ILE A 49 3.18 0.91 -1.87
N ALA A 50 4.04 1.10 -0.87
CA ALA A 50 3.91 2.23 0.06
C ALA A 50 3.97 3.58 -0.67
N ALA A 51 4.88 3.74 -1.64
CA ALA A 51 4.94 4.93 -2.47
C ALA A 51 3.66 5.13 -3.30
N LYS A 52 3.13 4.07 -3.92
CA LYS A 52 1.89 4.12 -4.71
C LYS A 52 0.64 4.39 -3.87
N LEU A 53 0.64 4.03 -2.59
CA LEU A 53 -0.45 4.35 -1.65
C LEU A 53 -0.46 5.83 -1.24
N LEU A 54 0.70 6.51 -1.30
CA LEU A 54 0.84 7.89 -0.82
C LEU A 54 -0.14 8.89 -1.47
N PRO A 55 -0.34 8.93 -2.81
CA PRO A 55 -1.28 9.86 -3.43
C PRO A 55 -2.74 9.65 -3.00
N HIS A 56 -3.05 8.45 -2.52
CA HIS A 56 -4.39 8.06 -2.10
C HIS A 56 -4.62 8.26 -0.59
N ALA A 57 -3.56 8.41 0.20
CA ALA A 57 -3.62 8.48 1.65
C ALA A 57 -3.79 9.92 2.17
N PRO A 58 -4.78 10.21 3.02
CA PRO A 58 -5.01 11.55 3.55
C PRO A 58 -4.02 11.92 4.67
N GLY A 59 -3.58 13.19 4.68
CA GLY A 59 -2.93 13.82 5.83
C GLY A 59 -1.73 13.05 6.41
N TYR A 60 -1.87 12.59 7.66
CA TYR A 60 -0.81 11.87 8.37
C TYR A 60 -0.50 10.51 7.75
N ALA A 61 -1.50 9.83 7.17
CA ALA A 61 -1.30 8.53 6.54
C ALA A 61 -0.36 8.63 5.33
N GLY A 62 -0.47 9.70 4.54
CA GLY A 62 0.44 9.96 3.43
C GLY A 62 1.90 10.14 3.89
N ARG A 63 2.13 10.85 5.00
CA ARG A 63 3.48 11.00 5.57
C ARG A 63 4.06 9.67 6.04
N LEU A 64 3.23 8.83 6.67
CA LEU A 64 3.63 7.48 7.07
C LEU A 64 3.94 6.61 5.85
N MET A 65 3.14 6.67 4.79
CA MET A 65 3.43 5.95 3.54
C MET A 65 4.77 6.35 2.93
N GLN A 66 5.11 7.66 2.96
CA GLN A 66 6.41 8.14 2.49
C GLN A 66 7.57 7.56 3.30
N ALA A 67 7.44 7.59 4.63
CA ALA A 67 8.45 7.05 5.53
C ALA A 67 8.62 5.54 5.33
N SER A 68 7.51 4.80 5.26
CA SER A 68 7.50 3.35 5.02
C SER A 68 8.17 3.00 3.69
N ALA A 69 7.86 3.73 2.60
CA ALA A 69 8.47 3.51 1.30
C ALA A 69 10.00 3.60 1.36
N ARG A 70 10.51 4.67 1.97
CA ARG A 70 11.96 4.91 2.14
C ARG A 70 12.62 3.82 2.97
N LEU A 71 12.00 3.40 4.07
CA LEU A 71 12.53 2.36 4.94
C LEU A 71 12.63 1.01 4.21
N PHE A 72 11.58 0.62 3.48
CA PHE A 72 11.59 -0.62 2.71
C PHE A 72 12.61 -0.60 1.56
N TRP A 73 12.75 0.52 0.85
CA TRP A 73 13.79 0.66 -0.16
C TRP A 73 15.21 0.63 0.42
N ALA A 74 15.42 1.24 1.59
CA ALA A 74 16.69 1.17 2.30
C ALA A 74 17.03 -0.26 2.72
N LEU A 75 16.05 -1.01 3.26
CA LEU A 75 16.21 -2.43 3.58
C LEU A 75 16.51 -3.28 2.35
N ALA A 76 15.87 -2.98 1.22
CA ALA A 76 16.16 -3.61 -0.08
C ALA A 76 17.51 -3.18 -0.69
N LYS A 77 18.21 -2.21 -0.08
CA LYS A 77 19.44 -1.62 -0.63
C LYS A 77 19.23 -1.11 -2.07
N VAL A 78 18.15 -0.37 -2.29
CA VAL A 78 17.85 0.34 -3.54
C VAL A 78 17.73 1.84 -3.28
N LYS A 79 17.98 2.64 -4.32
CA LYS A 79 17.79 4.10 -4.23
C LYS A 79 16.31 4.43 -4.13
N GLU A 80 16.01 5.56 -3.49
CA GLU A 80 14.65 6.11 -3.51
C GLU A 80 14.18 6.27 -4.96
N LYS A 81 12.95 5.85 -5.21
CA LYS A 81 12.31 5.97 -6.52
C LYS A 81 11.30 7.13 -6.51
N GLU A 82 10.95 7.59 -7.70
CA GLU A 82 9.88 8.57 -7.85
C GLU A 82 8.53 7.97 -7.48
N ILE A 83 7.72 8.79 -6.79
CA ILE A 83 6.36 8.44 -6.44
C ILE A 83 5.49 8.64 -7.68
N LYS A 84 4.89 7.55 -8.15
CA LYS A 84 3.97 7.57 -9.28
C LYS A 84 2.53 7.40 -8.80
N VAL A 85 1.63 8.16 -9.40
CA VAL A 85 0.19 7.96 -9.23
C VAL A 85 -0.24 6.81 -10.13
N VAL A 86 -0.90 5.82 -9.55
CA VAL A 86 -1.46 4.67 -10.28
C VAL A 86 -2.95 4.53 -9.96
N PRO A 87 -3.76 3.96 -10.88
CA PRO A 87 -5.15 3.62 -10.61
C PRO A 87 -5.31 2.68 -9.40
N LEU A 88 -6.42 2.82 -8.67
CA LEU A 88 -6.67 2.04 -7.46
C LEU A 88 -6.82 0.54 -7.76
N GLU A 89 -7.37 0.18 -8.91
CA GLU A 89 -7.59 -1.20 -9.35
C GLU A 89 -6.28 -1.92 -9.62
N GLU A 90 -5.28 -1.21 -10.15
CA GLU A 90 -3.93 -1.75 -10.36
C GLU A 90 -3.22 -1.95 -9.02
N LEU A 91 -3.30 -0.94 -8.15
CA LEU A 91 -2.71 -1.00 -6.81
C LEU A 91 -3.31 -2.13 -5.96
N GLU A 92 -4.62 -2.35 -6.06
CA GLU A 92 -5.30 -3.46 -5.39
C GLU A 92 -4.72 -4.81 -5.81
N LYS A 93 -4.53 -5.03 -7.12
CA LYS A 93 -3.94 -6.28 -7.63
C LYS A 93 -2.52 -6.49 -7.10
N GLU A 94 -1.69 -5.45 -7.12
CA GLU A 94 -0.33 -5.53 -6.60
C GLU A 94 -0.27 -5.86 -5.11
N ILE A 95 -1.20 -5.29 -4.32
CA ILE A 95 -1.31 -5.57 -2.87
C ILE A 95 -1.73 -7.01 -2.63
N GLU A 96 -2.71 -7.52 -3.38
CA GLU A 96 -3.17 -8.91 -3.23
C GLU A 96 -2.08 -9.92 -3.63
N GLU A 97 -1.28 -9.61 -4.65
CA GLU A 97 -0.07 -10.39 -4.95
C GLU A 97 0.96 -10.34 -3.83
N LEU A 98 1.19 -9.15 -3.24
CA LEU A 98 2.13 -9.01 -2.12
C LEU A 98 1.67 -9.86 -0.94
N LYS A 99 0.39 -9.83 -0.57
CA LYS A 99 -0.14 -10.66 0.51
C LYS A 99 0.11 -12.14 0.28
N LYS A 100 -0.10 -12.65 -0.94
CA LYS A 100 0.20 -14.05 -1.28
C LYS A 100 1.67 -14.42 -1.04
N ILE A 101 2.58 -13.47 -1.22
CA ILE A 101 4.02 -13.66 -0.93
C ILE A 101 4.28 -13.64 0.57
N LEU A 102 3.61 -12.75 1.30
CA LEU A 102 3.80 -12.56 2.74
C LEU A 102 3.15 -13.65 3.60
N GLY A 103 2.23 -14.43 3.05
CA GLY A 103 1.47 -15.49 3.73
C GLY A 103 0.38 -14.91 4.61
#